data_AF-A0A2M7C5D9-F1
#
_entry.id   AF-A0A2M7C5D9-F1
#
_cell.length_a   1.000
_cell.length_b   1.000
_cell.length_c   1.000
_cell.angle_alpha   90.00
_cell.angle_beta   90.00
_cell.angle_gamma   90.00
#
_symmetry.space_group_name_H-M   'P 1'
#
loop_
_entity.id
_entity.type
_entity.pdbx_description
1 polymer ?
#
loop_
_entity_poly.entity_id
_entity_poly.type
_entity_poly.pdbx_seq_one_letter_code
_entity_poly.pdbx_strand_id
1 'polypeptide(L)'
;MKKENNPLKITSAKLPQNQKLFDDLRQMIEDMRLSVAVAVNTGLTMLYWKIGKRINEEIIRDKRAAYGEEILATLSQELTALYGRGFSYSALTRMCNFAGVFSDDAIVATLSRQLSWSHFMLLIPIENSLQREFYAEMCRVERWSVRTLRKKIDSMLFERTALSKKPEALAHMELSTQSKNVRFSAK
;
A
#
# COMPACT_ATOMS: atom_id res chain seq x y z
N MET A 1 12.16 45.82 -56.20
CA MET A 1 12.47 44.44 -56.62
C MET A 1 13.53 43.85 -55.69
N LYS A 2 13.16 42.72 -55.06
CA LYS A 2 13.98 41.56 -54.68
C LYS A 2 15.30 41.76 -53.90
N LYS A 3 15.28 41.38 -52.62
CA LYS A 3 16.27 40.50 -51.96
C LYS A 3 15.47 39.60 -51.00
N GLU A 4 15.06 38.42 -51.43
CA GLU A 4 15.78 37.13 -51.37
C GLU A 4 15.67 36.47 -49.99
N ASN A 5 15.17 35.23 -50.02
CA ASN A 5 14.65 34.43 -48.90
C ASN A 5 15.77 33.63 -48.22
N ASN A 6 15.81 33.70 -46.88
CA ASN A 6 16.01 32.58 -45.91
C ASN A 6 17.38 31.82 -45.89
N PRO A 7 17.77 31.09 -44.82
CA PRO A 7 17.35 31.09 -43.41
C PRO A 7 18.48 31.49 -42.44
N LEU A 8 18.10 32.06 -41.30
CA LEU A 8 18.99 32.15 -40.14
C LEU A 8 19.23 30.73 -39.60
N LYS A 9 20.46 30.25 -39.77
CA LYS A 9 21.00 29.04 -39.16
C LYS A 9 20.86 29.13 -37.64
N ILE A 10 20.07 28.24 -37.05
CA ILE A 10 20.09 27.95 -35.62
C ILE A 10 21.48 27.40 -35.29
N THR A 11 22.32 28.25 -34.70
CA THR A 11 23.71 27.92 -34.36
C THR A 11 23.80 27.71 -32.85
N SER A 12 23.98 26.44 -32.46
CA SER A 12 24.52 25.91 -31.19
C SER A 12 24.25 26.70 -29.90
N ALA A 13 23.24 26.29 -29.14
CA ALA A 13 22.99 26.80 -27.79
C ALA A 13 24.06 26.31 -26.79
N LYS A 14 24.79 27.26 -26.18
CA LYS A 14 25.67 27.10 -25.01
C LYS A 14 24.91 26.41 -23.87
N LEU A 15 25.46 25.34 -23.29
CA LEU A 15 24.99 24.84 -21.99
C LEU A 15 25.20 25.93 -20.91
N PRO A 16 24.19 26.22 -20.06
CA PRO A 16 24.26 27.35 -19.14
C PRO A 16 25.19 27.04 -17.97
N GLN A 17 26.01 28.03 -17.63
CA GLN A 17 27.12 28.01 -16.66
C GLN A 17 26.73 27.59 -15.23
N ASN A 18 25.43 27.43 -14.94
CA ASN A 18 24.89 27.11 -13.62
C ASN A 18 24.02 25.84 -13.59
N GLN A 19 24.00 25.01 -14.64
CA GLN A 19 23.16 23.79 -14.68
C GLN A 19 23.45 22.87 -13.49
N LYS A 20 24.73 22.66 -13.18
CA LYS A 20 25.16 21.84 -12.04
C LYS A 20 24.65 22.38 -10.70
N LEU A 21 24.78 23.69 -10.46
CA LEU A 21 24.27 24.33 -9.24
C LEU A 21 22.74 24.19 -9.11
N PHE A 22 22.02 24.33 -10.23
CA PHE A 22 20.57 24.15 -10.25
C PHE A 22 20.17 22.70 -9.90
N ASP A 23 20.85 21.72 -10.50
CA ASP A 23 20.59 20.30 -10.24
C ASP A 23 20.92 19.92 -8.78
N ASP A 24 22.01 20.47 -8.22
CA ASP A 24 22.39 20.28 -6.82
C ASP A 24 21.30 20.84 -5.86
N LEU A 25 20.84 22.08 -6.09
CA LEU A 25 19.78 22.70 -5.27
C LEU A 25 18.45 21.95 -5.38
N ARG A 26 18.10 21.51 -6.60
CA ARG A 26 16.92 20.70 -6.83
C ARG A 26 16.99 19.40 -6.03
N GLN A 27 18.13 18.71 -6.05
CA GLN A 27 18.29 17.46 -5.32
C GLN A 27 18.13 17.66 -3.80
N MET A 28 18.73 18.71 -3.23
CA MET A 28 18.58 19.03 -1.81
C MET A 28 17.10 19.27 -1.41
N ILE A 29 16.34 19.97 -2.25
CA ILE A 29 14.92 20.23 -2.01
C ILE A 29 14.10 18.93 -2.05
N GLU A 30 14.35 18.10 -3.07
CA GLU A 30 13.62 16.84 -3.24
C GLU A 30 13.95 15.83 -2.13
N ASP A 31 15.21 15.77 -1.68
CA ASP A 31 15.63 14.92 -0.55
C ASP A 31 14.93 15.34 0.76
N MET A 32 14.88 16.66 1.03
CA MET A 32 14.18 17.17 2.21
C MET A 32 12.68 16.89 2.14
N ARG A 33 12.04 17.12 0.98
CA ARG A 33 10.61 16.83 0.77
C ARG A 33 10.30 15.35 0.99
N LEU A 34 11.15 14.46 0.47
CA LEU A 34 11.01 13.02 0.67
C LEU A 34 11.12 12.64 2.14
N SER A 35 12.11 13.20 2.86
CA SER A 35 12.30 12.97 4.29
C SER A 35 11.08 13.38 5.12
N VAL A 36 10.53 14.59 4.88
CA VAL A 36 9.29 15.05 5.54
C VAL A 36 8.13 14.11 5.23
N ALA A 37 7.96 13.74 3.97
CA ALA A 37 6.88 12.86 3.55
C ALA A 37 6.96 11.49 4.25
N VAL A 38 8.16 10.91 4.37
CA VAL A 38 8.38 9.65 5.10
C VAL A 38 8.02 9.81 6.58
N ALA A 39 8.51 10.86 7.25
CA ALA A 39 8.21 11.10 8.66
C ALA A 39 6.70 11.24 8.93
N VAL A 40 6.00 12.01 8.09
CA VAL A 40 4.54 12.18 8.16
C VAL A 40 3.82 10.86 7.91
N ASN A 41 4.22 10.09 6.89
CA ASN A 41 3.61 8.81 6.57
C ASN A 41 3.76 7.79 7.71
N THR A 42 4.92 7.74 8.35
CA THR A 42 5.15 6.89 9.52
C THR A 42 4.25 7.31 10.69
N GLY A 43 4.22 8.61 11.00
CA GLY A 43 3.38 9.14 12.08
C GLY A 43 1.89 8.87 11.86
N LEU A 44 1.38 9.14 10.65
CA LEU A 44 -0.02 8.90 10.29
C LEU A 44 -0.39 7.42 10.33
N THR A 45 0.46 6.55 9.78
CA THR A 45 0.22 5.11 9.81
C THR A 45 0.14 4.59 11.24
N MET A 46 1.07 5.01 12.11
CA MET A 46 1.05 4.63 13.52
C MET A 46 -0.17 5.20 14.25
N LEU A 47 -0.56 6.43 13.96
CA LEU A 47 -1.76 7.04 14.53
C LEU A 47 -3.02 6.24 14.17
N TYR A 48 -3.21 5.93 12.89
CA TYR A 48 -4.36 5.17 12.41
C TYR A 48 -4.43 3.78 13.02
N TRP A 49 -3.29 3.11 13.16
CA TRP A 49 -3.23 1.84 13.86
C TRP A 49 -3.65 1.97 15.35
N LYS A 50 -3.12 2.97 16.07
CA LYS A 50 -3.45 3.21 17.48
C LYS A 50 -4.93 3.56 17.70
N ILE A 51 -5.51 4.36 16.80
CA ILE A 51 -6.95 4.68 16.83
C ILE A 51 -7.76 3.39 16.68
N GLY A 52 -7.43 2.56 15.70
CA GLY A 52 -8.09 1.27 15.50
C GLY A 52 -7.99 0.36 16.72
N LYS A 53 -6.80 0.24 17.32
CA LYS A 53 -6.57 -0.56 18.52
C LYS A 53 -7.42 -0.06 19.69
N ARG A 54 -7.44 1.25 19.93
CA ARG A 54 -8.21 1.86 21.02
C ARG A 54 -9.73 1.67 20.83
N ILE A 55 -10.23 1.77 19.61
CA ILE A 55 -11.65 1.54 19.31
C ILE A 55 -11.99 0.06 19.53
N ASN A 56 -11.18 -0.87 19.01
CA ASN A 56 -11.39 -2.31 19.20
C ASN A 56 -11.40 -2.70 20.68
N GLU A 57 -10.50 -2.15 21.48
CA GLU A 57 -10.46 -2.35 22.94
C GLU A 57 -11.75 -1.88 23.63
N GLU A 58 -12.38 -0.81 23.16
CA GLU A 58 -13.68 -0.34 23.69
C GLU A 58 -14.81 -1.29 23.31
N ILE A 59 -14.89 -1.69 22.03
CA ILE A 59 -15.95 -2.56 21.51
C ILE A 59 -15.92 -3.93 22.22
N ILE A 60 -14.72 -4.49 22.45
CA ILE A 60 -14.57 -5.78 23.13
C ILE A 60 -15.08 -5.74 24.58
N ARG A 61 -14.96 -4.60 25.27
CA ARG A 61 -15.42 -4.47 26.67
C ARG A 61 -16.94 -4.60 26.80
N ASP A 62 -17.71 -4.12 25.82
CA ASP A 62 -19.18 -4.11 25.88
C ASP A 62 -19.81 -5.45 25.42
N LYS A 63 -19.03 -6.32 24.74
CA LYS A 63 -19.43 -7.68 24.30
C LYS A 63 -20.66 -7.74 23.37
N ARG A 64 -21.09 -6.62 22.79
CA ARG A 64 -22.25 -6.53 21.86
C ARG A 64 -21.82 -6.03 20.49
N ALA A 65 -22.14 -6.78 19.45
CA ALA A 65 -21.80 -6.41 18.07
C ALA A 65 -22.49 -5.11 17.61
N ALA A 66 -23.78 -4.94 17.94
CA ALA A 66 -24.56 -3.74 17.58
C ALA A 66 -23.98 -2.45 18.19
N TYR A 67 -23.40 -2.55 19.39
CA TYR A 67 -22.79 -1.40 20.09
C TYR A 67 -21.54 -0.87 19.36
N GLY A 68 -20.80 -1.74 18.67
CA GLY A 68 -19.62 -1.34 17.91
C GLY A 68 -19.95 -0.46 16.70
N GLU A 69 -21.07 -0.73 16.03
CA GLU A 69 -21.53 0.08 14.89
C GLU A 69 -21.98 1.47 15.34
N GLU A 70 -22.70 1.55 16.48
CA GLU A 70 -23.12 2.82 17.08
C GLU A 70 -21.92 3.68 17.51
N ILE A 71 -20.91 3.08 18.16
CA ILE A 71 -19.67 3.80 18.52
C ILE A 71 -19.01 4.38 17.27
N LEU A 72 -18.82 3.56 16.24
CA LEU A 72 -18.16 4.00 15.00
C LEU A 72 -18.96 5.11 14.30
N ALA A 73 -20.29 5.02 14.30
CA ALA A 73 -21.16 6.06 13.75
C ALA A 73 -20.96 7.39 14.49
N THR A 74 -21.09 7.40 15.81
CA THR A 74 -20.91 8.60 16.64
C THR A 74 -19.51 9.18 16.50
N LEU A 75 -18.46 8.37 16.70
CA LEU A 75 -17.07 8.83 16.58
C LEU A 75 -16.77 9.39 15.20
N SER A 76 -17.31 8.78 14.13
CA SER A 76 -17.07 9.28 12.79
C SER A 76 -17.69 10.65 12.55
N GLN A 77 -18.88 10.93 13.10
CA GLN A 77 -19.52 12.23 13.00
C GLN A 77 -18.72 13.30 13.74
N GLU A 78 -18.36 13.04 15.00
CA GLU A 78 -17.61 13.98 15.84
C GLU A 78 -16.20 14.26 15.30
N LEU A 79 -15.44 13.21 14.98
CA LEU A 79 -14.07 13.36 14.47
C LEU A 79 -14.05 13.97 13.06
N THR A 80 -15.04 13.66 12.22
CA THR A 80 -15.13 14.30 10.89
C THR A 80 -15.46 15.78 11.01
N ALA A 81 -16.31 16.17 11.95
CA ALA A 81 -16.61 17.58 12.19
C ALA A 81 -15.38 18.37 12.69
N LEU A 82 -14.55 17.76 13.54
CA LEU A 82 -13.36 18.40 14.12
C LEU A 82 -12.14 18.39 13.20
N TYR A 83 -11.88 17.26 12.52
CA TYR A 83 -10.62 17.01 11.81
C TYR A 83 -10.80 16.73 10.31
N GLY A 84 -12.03 16.71 9.82
CA GLY A 84 -12.36 16.55 8.41
C GLY A 84 -12.45 15.08 7.95
N ARG A 85 -12.53 14.92 6.62
CA ARG A 85 -12.92 13.65 5.94
C ARG A 85 -12.00 12.44 6.22
N GLY A 86 -10.82 12.66 6.83
CA GLY A 86 -9.90 11.60 7.22
C GLY A 86 -10.47 10.63 8.27
N PHE A 87 -11.54 11.01 8.97
CA PHE A 87 -12.15 10.25 10.07
C PHE A 87 -13.59 9.82 9.79
N SER A 88 -13.96 9.68 8.52
CA SER A 88 -15.25 9.09 8.12
C SER A 88 -15.45 7.69 8.70
N TYR A 89 -16.71 7.21 8.74
CA TYR A 89 -17.05 5.87 9.23
C TYR A 89 -16.18 4.80 8.60
N SER A 90 -16.08 4.79 7.26
CA SER A 90 -15.25 3.82 6.54
C SER A 90 -13.76 3.96 6.83
N ALA A 91 -13.27 5.16 7.18
CA ALA A 91 -11.87 5.33 7.60
C ALA A 91 -11.65 4.68 8.97
N LEU A 92 -12.52 4.92 9.94
CA LEU A 92 -12.45 4.30 11.26
C LEU A 92 -12.56 2.78 11.18
N THR A 93 -13.49 2.23 10.36
CA THR A 93 -13.59 0.78 10.14
C THR A 93 -12.27 0.20 9.61
N ARG A 94 -11.60 0.90 8.68
CA ARG A 94 -10.29 0.45 8.17
C ARG A 94 -9.19 0.53 9.22
N MET A 95 -9.22 1.55 10.09
CA MET A 95 -8.31 1.65 11.22
C MET A 95 -8.51 0.47 12.18
N CYS A 96 -9.77 0.14 12.52
CA CYS A 96 -10.10 -1.04 13.33
C CYS A 96 -9.61 -2.34 12.68
N ASN A 97 -9.84 -2.53 11.39
CA ASN A 97 -9.35 -3.69 10.64
C ASN A 97 -7.82 -3.73 10.60
N PHE A 98 -7.16 -2.57 10.50
CA PHE A 98 -5.70 -2.49 10.53
C PHE A 98 -5.16 -3.03 11.85
N ALA A 99 -5.72 -2.59 12.98
CA ALA A 99 -5.32 -3.06 14.29
C ALA A 99 -5.67 -4.53 14.55
N GLY A 100 -6.78 -5.03 13.99
CA GLY A 100 -7.15 -6.43 14.10
C GLY A 100 -6.24 -7.36 13.29
N VAL A 101 -5.84 -6.94 12.09
CA VAL A 101 -4.96 -7.72 11.20
C VAL A 101 -3.50 -7.69 11.64
N PHE A 102 -3.01 -6.53 12.05
CA PHE A 102 -1.63 -6.34 12.51
C PHE A 102 -1.65 -6.07 14.02
N SER A 103 -1.74 -7.12 14.83
CA SER A 103 -1.92 -6.99 16.29
C SER A 103 -0.65 -6.62 17.06
N ASP A 104 0.54 -6.80 16.48
CA ASP A 104 1.84 -6.55 17.12
C ASP A 104 2.36 -5.13 16.82
N ASP A 105 2.39 -4.30 17.87
CA ASP A 105 2.91 -2.92 17.86
C ASP A 105 4.34 -2.82 17.28
N ALA A 106 5.22 -3.79 17.55
CA ALA A 106 6.61 -3.76 17.10
C ALA A 106 6.72 -4.01 15.59
N ILE A 107 5.89 -4.90 15.04
CA ILE A 107 5.79 -5.14 13.61
C ILE A 107 5.29 -3.88 12.91
N VAL A 108 4.23 -3.26 13.42
CA VAL A 108 3.66 -2.05 12.81
C VAL A 108 4.62 -0.87 12.90
N ALA A 109 5.33 -0.70 14.01
CA ALA A 109 6.37 0.31 14.14
C ALA A 109 7.49 0.12 13.11
N THR A 110 7.87 -1.12 12.83
CA THR A 110 8.90 -1.42 11.83
C THR A 110 8.40 -1.16 10.41
N LEU A 111 7.23 -1.68 10.07
CA LEU A 111 6.64 -1.54 8.73
C LEU A 111 6.25 -0.09 8.42
N SER A 112 5.72 0.67 9.37
CA SER A 112 5.32 2.08 9.16
C SER A 112 6.47 3.02 8.79
N ARG A 113 7.72 2.65 9.09
CA ARG A 113 8.91 3.39 8.64
C ARG A 113 9.17 3.25 7.13
N GLN A 114 8.58 2.24 6.50
CA GLN A 114 8.84 1.87 5.11
C GLN A 114 7.56 1.89 4.26
N LEU A 115 6.40 1.61 4.87
CA LEU A 115 5.10 1.51 4.24
C LEU A 115 4.19 2.64 4.74
N SER A 116 3.60 3.38 3.81
CA SER A 116 2.54 4.36 4.11
C SER A 116 1.18 3.67 4.33
N TRP A 117 0.23 4.41 4.90
CA TRP A 117 -1.17 3.97 5.07
C TRP A 117 -1.77 3.34 3.79
N SER A 118 -1.49 3.91 2.62
CA SER A 118 -1.98 3.39 1.34
C SER A 118 -1.44 2.00 0.97
N HIS A 119 -0.27 1.61 1.47
CA HIS A 119 0.22 0.24 1.32
C HIS A 119 -0.58 -0.71 2.23
N PHE A 120 -0.80 -0.33 3.50
CA PHE A 120 -1.60 -1.14 4.43
C PHE A 120 -3.02 -1.33 3.93
N MET A 121 -3.62 -0.33 3.30
CA MET A 121 -4.92 -0.43 2.65
C MET A 121 -5.01 -1.54 1.57
N LEU A 122 -3.88 -1.92 0.96
CA LEU A 122 -3.81 -3.05 0.03
C LEU A 122 -3.53 -4.38 0.73
N LEU A 123 -2.86 -4.36 1.88
CA LEU A 123 -2.48 -5.56 2.63
C LEU A 123 -3.57 -6.04 3.59
N ILE A 124 -4.36 -5.14 4.18
CA ILE A 124 -5.42 -5.46 5.14
C ILE A 124 -6.47 -6.43 4.54
N PRO A 125 -6.95 -6.27 3.30
CA PRO A 125 -7.95 -7.17 2.72
C PRO A 125 -7.45 -8.57 2.37
N ILE A 126 -6.13 -8.81 2.35
CA ILE A 126 -5.57 -10.12 1.99
C ILE A 126 -5.86 -11.10 3.13
N GLU A 127 -6.66 -12.13 2.91
CA GLU A 127 -7.07 -13.05 3.99
C GLU A 127 -5.91 -13.94 4.47
N ASN A 128 -5.11 -14.44 3.53
CA ASN A 128 -3.98 -15.32 3.82
C ASN A 128 -2.84 -14.54 4.50
N SER A 129 -2.55 -14.87 5.76
CA SER A 129 -1.50 -14.20 6.56
C SER A 129 -0.12 -14.32 5.92
N LEU A 130 0.26 -15.51 5.43
CA LEU A 130 1.55 -15.73 4.78
C LEU A 130 1.68 -14.90 3.49
N GLN A 131 0.62 -14.81 2.70
CA GLN A 131 0.62 -13.97 1.50
C GLN A 131 0.77 -12.49 1.85
N ARG A 132 0.08 -12.03 2.90
CA ARG A 132 0.18 -10.66 3.39
C ARG A 132 1.58 -10.32 3.87
N GLU A 133 2.18 -11.19 4.67
CA GLU A 133 3.55 -11.05 5.17
C GLU A 133 4.56 -11.04 4.01
N PHE A 134 4.39 -11.94 3.04
CA PHE A 134 5.22 -11.94 1.84
C PHE A 134 5.18 -10.59 1.13
N TYR A 135 3.99 -10.05 0.84
CA TYR A 135 3.90 -8.76 0.16
C TYR A 135 4.43 -7.60 1.01
N ALA A 136 4.22 -7.61 2.33
CA ALA A 136 4.76 -6.61 3.25
C ALA A 136 6.30 -6.61 3.25
N GLU A 137 6.92 -7.79 3.33
CA GLU A 137 8.38 -7.94 3.28
C GLU A 137 8.94 -7.56 1.92
N MET A 138 8.29 -7.95 0.82
CA MET A 138 8.72 -7.54 -0.51
C MET A 138 8.64 -6.02 -0.69
N CYS A 139 7.60 -5.36 -0.16
CA CYS A 139 7.55 -3.89 -0.12
C CYS A 139 8.72 -3.28 0.64
N ARG A 140 9.09 -3.86 1.78
CA ARG A 140 10.19 -3.40 2.63
C ARG A 140 11.56 -3.56 1.95
N VAL A 141 11.80 -4.72 1.33
CA VAL A 141 13.09 -5.07 0.71
C VAL A 141 13.27 -4.38 -0.64
N GLU A 142 12.28 -4.48 -1.52
CA GLU A 142 12.34 -3.98 -2.90
C GLU A 142 11.86 -2.53 -3.05
N ARG A 143 11.45 -1.89 -1.94
CA ARG A 143 10.93 -0.52 -1.91
C ARG A 143 9.79 -0.28 -2.91
N TRP A 144 8.88 -1.24 -3.03
CA TRP A 144 7.77 -1.12 -3.96
C TRP A 144 6.85 0.04 -3.59
N SER A 145 6.57 0.89 -4.57
CA SER A 145 5.48 1.86 -4.48
C SER A 145 4.12 1.16 -4.33
N VAL A 146 3.11 1.89 -3.84
CA VAL A 146 1.70 1.43 -3.78
C VAL A 146 1.23 0.88 -5.13
N ARG A 147 1.61 1.55 -6.23
CA ARG A 147 1.26 1.12 -7.60
C ARG A 147 1.92 -0.20 -7.95
N THR A 148 3.19 -0.36 -7.61
CA THR A 148 3.93 -1.61 -7.85
C THR A 148 3.33 -2.73 -7.03
N LEU A 149 3.09 -2.51 -5.73
CA LEU A 149 2.44 -3.49 -4.84
C LEU A 149 1.11 -3.97 -5.43
N ARG A 150 0.24 -3.04 -5.83
CA ARG A 150 -1.03 -3.37 -6.48
C ARG A 150 -0.83 -4.26 -7.71
N LYS A 151 0.03 -3.85 -8.64
CA LYS A 151 0.34 -4.65 -9.84
C LYS A 151 0.85 -6.05 -9.49
N LYS A 152 1.65 -6.20 -8.43
CA LYS A 152 2.18 -7.50 -8.01
C LYS A 152 1.10 -8.39 -7.41
N ILE A 153 0.22 -7.82 -6.57
CA ILE A 153 -0.98 -8.50 -6.05
C ILE A 153 -1.87 -8.96 -7.20
N ASP A 154 -2.22 -8.05 -8.12
CA ASP A 154 -3.09 -8.34 -9.28
C ASP A 154 -2.49 -9.43 -10.18
N SER A 155 -1.15 -9.50 -10.27
CA SER A 155 -0.43 -10.53 -11.03
C SER A 155 -0.25 -11.86 -10.31
N MET A 156 -0.82 -12.01 -9.10
CA MET A 156 -0.71 -13.20 -8.26
C MET A 156 0.75 -13.64 -8.06
N LEU A 157 1.64 -12.67 -7.77
CA LEU A 157 3.07 -12.96 -7.65
C LEU A 157 3.37 -14.00 -6.57
N PHE A 158 2.68 -13.90 -5.42
CA PHE A 158 2.86 -14.84 -4.31
C PHE A 158 2.58 -16.28 -4.76
N GLU A 159 1.42 -16.49 -5.38
CA GLU A 159 0.97 -17.78 -5.89
C GLU A 159 2.00 -18.31 -6.88
N ARG A 160 2.38 -17.53 -7.88
CA ARG A 160 3.40 -17.92 -8.87
C ARG A 160 4.74 -18.30 -8.23
N THR A 161 5.14 -17.60 -7.17
CA THR A 161 6.38 -17.90 -6.43
C THR A 161 6.24 -19.20 -5.62
N ALA A 162 5.08 -19.43 -4.99
CA ALA A 162 4.78 -20.66 -4.28
C ALA A 162 4.71 -21.86 -5.24
N LEU A 163 4.07 -21.70 -6.41
CA LEU A 163 3.97 -22.71 -7.46
C LEU A 163 5.36 -23.09 -7.98
N SER A 164 6.23 -22.10 -8.21
CA SER A 164 7.61 -22.32 -8.65
C SER A 164 8.47 -23.08 -7.64
N LYS A 165 8.16 -23.03 -6.34
CA LYS A 165 8.90 -23.76 -5.30
C LYS A 165 8.42 -25.20 -5.09
N LYS A 166 7.25 -25.57 -5.61
CA LYS A 166 6.69 -26.94 -5.52
C LYS A 166 6.01 -27.41 -6.83
N PRO A 167 6.69 -27.34 -7.99
CA PRO A 167 6.06 -27.59 -9.28
C PRO A 167 5.49 -29.02 -9.40
N GLU A 168 6.16 -30.03 -8.84
CA GLU A 168 5.77 -31.44 -8.93
C GLU A 168 4.50 -31.77 -8.13
N ALA A 169 4.38 -31.24 -6.90
CA ALA A 169 3.21 -31.46 -6.05
C ALA A 169 1.92 -30.89 -6.66
N LEU A 170 2.05 -29.81 -7.44
CA LEU A 170 0.94 -29.17 -8.15
C LEU A 170 0.60 -29.90 -9.45
N ALA A 171 1.61 -30.34 -10.21
CA ALA A 171 1.38 -31.18 -11.38
C ALA A 171 0.59 -32.45 -11.02
N HIS A 172 0.94 -33.11 -9.90
CA HIS A 172 0.17 -34.25 -9.39
C HIS A 172 -1.27 -33.88 -8.98
N MET A 173 -1.47 -32.71 -8.38
CA MET A 173 -2.80 -32.23 -7.97
C MET A 173 -3.68 -31.91 -9.20
N GLU A 174 -3.14 -31.23 -10.21
CA GLU A 174 -3.85 -30.91 -11.46
C GLU A 174 -4.18 -32.17 -12.26
N LEU A 175 -3.23 -33.10 -12.42
CA LEU A 175 -3.46 -34.40 -13.06
C LEU A 175 -4.57 -35.20 -12.34
N SER A 176 -4.63 -35.14 -11.02
CA SER A 176 -5.69 -35.81 -10.24
C SER A 176 -7.06 -35.14 -10.40
N THR A 177 -7.09 -33.81 -10.60
CA THR A 177 -8.31 -33.02 -10.77
C THR A 177 -8.88 -33.22 -12.18
N GLN A 178 -8.02 -33.28 -13.20
CA GLN A 178 -8.40 -33.59 -14.58
C GLN A 178 -8.90 -35.03 -14.72
N SER A 179 -8.26 -35.99 -14.05
CA SER A 179 -8.70 -37.39 -14.03
C SER A 179 -10.08 -37.59 -13.37
N LYS A 180 -10.42 -36.76 -12.38
CA LYS A 180 -11.77 -36.74 -11.78
C LYS A 180 -12.80 -36.16 -12.74
N ASN A 181 -12.49 -35.05 -13.41
CA ASN A 181 -13.42 -34.41 -14.36
C ASN A 181 -13.74 -35.29 -15.58
N VAL A 182 -12.77 -36.06 -16.08
CA VAL A 182 -13.00 -37.02 -17.18
C VAL A 182 -13.93 -38.17 -16.76
N ARG A 183 -13.86 -38.62 -15.50
CA ARG A 183 -14.75 -39.69 -14.97
C ARG A 183 -16.20 -39.23 -14.74
N PHE A 184 -16.44 -37.94 -14.55
CA PHE A 184 -17.79 -37.39 -14.40
C PHE A 184 -18.47 -37.01 -15.72
N SER A 185 -17.71 -36.83 -16.81
CA SER A 185 -18.27 -36.50 -18.14
C SER A 185 -18.62 -37.72 -19.01
N ALA A 186 -18.43 -38.95 -18.49
CA ALA A 186 -18.66 -40.20 -19.20
C ALA A 186 -19.90 -40.99 -18.70
N LYS A 187 -20.90 -40.29 -18.13
CA LYS A 187 -22.20 -40.84 -17.77
C LYS A 187 -23.32 -40.09 -18.47
#